data_AF-A0A529SRW2-F1
#
_entry.id   AF-A0A529SRW2-F1
#
_cell.length_a   1.000
_cell.length_b   1.000
_cell.length_c   1.000
_cell.angle_alpha   90.00
_cell.angle_beta   90.00
_cell.angle_gamma   90.00
#
_symmetry.space_group_name_H-M   'P 1'
#
loop_
_entity.id
_entity.type
_entity.pdbx_description
1 polymer ?
#
loop_
_entity_poly.entity_id
_entity_poly.type
_entity_poly.pdbx_seq_one_letter_code
_entity_poly.pdbx_strand_id
1 'polypeptide(L)'
;MNGRADVEQALARLNFKPRELEPGHVWLAGAGPGDPGCLTLEVLAALGQCDALVYDALVSPDVVAVAQGAELFYAGKRGGQPSMKQDDINALLVRLAREGRRVVRLKGGDPYIFGRGGEEALALAGEKIPFRVLSGLTSGLSALA
;
A
#
# COMPACT_ATOMS: atom_id res chain seq x y z
N MET A 1 9.00 18.87 -34.07
CA MET A 1 8.93 19.26 -32.64
C MET A 1 7.57 18.78 -32.14
N ASN A 2 7.40 17.81 -31.23
CA ASN A 2 8.17 17.48 -30.02
C ASN A 2 8.15 15.96 -29.77
N GLY A 3 9.33 15.34 -29.72
CA GLY A 3 9.53 13.99 -29.22
C GLY A 3 9.53 13.94 -27.69
N ARG A 4 8.39 14.24 -27.06
CA ARG A 4 8.21 13.94 -25.63
C ARG A 4 7.95 12.44 -25.50
N ALA A 5 8.84 11.75 -24.78
CA ALA A 5 8.60 10.38 -24.38
C ALA A 5 7.33 10.32 -23.51
N ASP A 6 6.46 9.36 -23.77
CA ASP A 6 5.39 9.01 -22.83
C ASP A 6 5.98 8.35 -21.57
N VAL A 7 5.15 8.15 -20.54
CA VAL A 7 5.60 7.61 -19.25
C VAL A 7 6.20 6.21 -19.39
N GLU A 8 5.65 5.39 -20.29
CA GLU A 8 6.14 4.03 -20.54
C GLU A 8 7.56 4.04 -21.13
N GLN A 9 7.79 4.87 -22.15
CA GLN A 9 9.11 5.07 -22.74
C GLN A 9 10.13 5.63 -21.74
N ALA A 10 9.69 6.50 -20.82
CA ALA A 10 10.54 7.04 -19.76
C ALA A 10 10.92 5.96 -18.73
N LEU A 11 9.96 5.13 -18.30
CA LEU A 11 10.19 4.01 -17.38
C LEU A 11 11.15 2.97 -17.99
N ALA A 12 11.04 2.68 -19.28
CA ALA A 12 11.93 1.76 -19.98
C ALA A 12 13.41 2.19 -19.99
N ARG A 13 13.70 3.48 -19.73
CA ARG A 13 15.07 4.00 -19.62
C ARG A 13 15.63 3.92 -18.21
N LEU A 14 14.79 3.71 -17.19
CA LEU A 14 15.23 3.51 -15.81
C LEU A 14 15.64 2.06 -15.61
N ASN A 15 16.70 1.82 -14.84
CA ASN A 15 17.02 0.47 -14.33
C ASN A 15 16.13 0.13 -13.13
N PHE A 16 14.82 0.34 -13.26
CA PHE A 16 13.85 -0.02 -12.24
C PHE A 16 13.48 -1.50 -12.42
N LYS A 17 13.72 -2.29 -11.38
CA LYS A 17 13.27 -3.68 -11.31
C LYS A 17 12.42 -3.80 -10.05
N PRO A 18 11.10 -4.01 -10.16
CA PRO A 18 10.26 -4.14 -8.99
C PRO A 18 10.71 -5.33 -8.17
N ARG A 19 10.70 -5.21 -6.85
CA ARG A 19 10.95 -6.35 -5.97
C ARG A 19 9.73 -7.27 -6.03
N GLU A 20 10.01 -8.56 -5.90
CA GLU A 20 8.97 -9.58 -5.82
C GLU A 20 8.29 -9.54 -4.45
N LEU A 21 6.97 -9.45 -4.44
CA LEU A 21 6.15 -9.64 -3.26
C LEU A 21 5.90 -11.14 -3.11
N GLU A 22 6.69 -11.78 -2.25
CA GLU A 22 6.60 -13.23 -2.00
C GLU A 22 5.31 -13.65 -1.28
N PRO A 23 4.81 -14.88 -1.52
CA PRO A 23 3.75 -15.50 -0.72
C PRO A 23 4.03 -15.44 0.78
N GLY A 24 3.04 -15.00 1.55
CA GLY A 24 3.12 -14.85 3.01
C GLY A 24 3.87 -13.61 3.48
N HIS A 25 4.28 -12.72 2.58
CA HIS A 25 4.84 -11.41 2.95
C HIS A 25 3.75 -10.33 3.04
N VAL A 26 3.99 -9.33 3.89
CA VAL A 26 3.14 -8.14 4.02
C VAL A 26 3.93 -6.88 3.68
N TRP A 27 3.44 -6.07 2.74
CA TRP A 27 4.04 -4.77 2.46
C TRP A 27 3.13 -3.64 2.98
N LEU A 28 3.67 -2.83 3.90
CA LEU A 28 3.01 -1.63 4.43
C LEU A 28 3.34 -0.46 3.49
N ALA A 29 2.36 -0.01 2.70
CA ALA A 29 2.57 0.90 1.58
C ALA A 29 1.84 2.23 1.74
N GLY A 30 2.52 3.33 1.39
CA GLY A 30 1.92 4.65 1.33
C GLY A 30 1.32 4.97 -0.03
N ALA A 31 0.05 5.36 -0.07
CA ALA A 31 -0.68 5.75 -1.27
C ALA A 31 -0.46 7.21 -1.68
N GLY A 32 0.21 8.01 -0.84
CA GLY A 32 0.32 9.45 -1.07
C GLY A 32 -0.92 10.24 -0.62
N PRO A 33 -0.99 11.55 -0.91
CA PRO A 33 -2.05 12.45 -0.45
C PRO A 33 -3.39 12.29 -1.21
N GLY A 34 -3.42 11.54 -2.32
CA GLY A 34 -4.65 11.26 -3.08
C GLY A 34 -4.44 11.23 -4.60
N ASP A 35 -3.58 12.11 -5.12
CA ASP A 35 -3.19 12.12 -6.54
C ASP A 35 -2.39 10.84 -6.89
N PRO A 36 -2.82 10.02 -7.88
CA PRO A 36 -2.07 8.85 -8.33
C PRO A 36 -0.63 9.16 -8.77
N GLY A 37 -0.34 10.38 -9.21
CA GLY A 37 1.02 10.83 -9.53
C GLY A 37 1.97 10.86 -8.33
N CYS A 38 1.45 10.77 -7.11
CA CYS A 38 2.23 10.68 -5.87
C CYS A 38 2.58 9.24 -5.47
N LEU A 39 2.11 8.23 -6.20
CA LEU A 39 2.52 6.85 -5.98
C LEU A 39 4.00 6.67 -6.34
N THR A 40 4.70 5.87 -5.53
CA THR A 40 6.04 5.41 -5.92
C THR A 40 5.92 4.22 -6.87
N LEU A 41 6.92 4.04 -7.73
CA LEU A 41 6.97 2.90 -8.66
C LEU A 41 6.89 1.55 -7.93
N GLU A 42 7.47 1.45 -6.73
CA GLU A 42 7.42 0.23 -5.93
C GLU A 42 6.01 -0.04 -5.38
N VAL A 43 5.28 0.98 -4.95
CA VAL A 43 3.89 0.82 -4.49
C VAL A 43 3.01 0.37 -5.65
N LEU A 44 3.16 1.00 -6.83
CA LEU A 44 2.43 0.60 -8.03
C LEU A 44 2.71 -0.86 -8.40
N ALA A 45 3.98 -1.27 -8.37
CA ALA A 45 4.37 -2.65 -8.64
C ALA A 45 3.84 -3.64 -7.58
N ALA A 46 3.80 -3.25 -6.31
CA ALA A 46 3.26 -4.09 -5.24
C ALA A 46 1.75 -4.34 -5.40
N LEU A 47 1.00 -3.30 -5.79
CA LEU A 47 -0.44 -3.41 -6.03
C LEU A 47 -0.75 -4.40 -7.15
N GLY A 48 0.01 -4.36 -8.25
CA GLY A 48 -0.16 -5.31 -9.35
C GLY A 48 0.22 -6.77 -9.01
N GLN A 49 0.91 -7.00 -7.90
CA GLN A 49 1.37 -8.33 -7.48
C GLN A 49 0.52 -8.95 -6.37
N CYS A 50 -0.29 -8.19 -5.65
CA CYS A 50 -0.89 -8.66 -4.41
C CYS A 50 -2.12 -9.55 -4.64
N ASP A 51 -2.32 -10.50 -3.72
CA ASP A 51 -3.52 -11.34 -3.64
C ASP A 51 -4.56 -10.74 -2.69
N ALA A 52 -4.12 -9.91 -1.74
CA ALA A 52 -4.95 -9.25 -0.75
C ALA A 52 -4.55 -7.79 -0.60
N LEU A 53 -5.50 -6.89 -0.76
CA LEU A 53 -5.32 -5.46 -0.52
C LEU A 53 -6.13 -5.03 0.71
N VAL A 54 -5.44 -4.69 1.80
CA VAL A 54 -6.03 -4.08 2.99
C VAL A 54 -5.83 -2.57 2.93
N TYR A 55 -6.89 -1.77 2.79
CA TYR A 55 -6.76 -0.34 2.51
C TYR A 55 -7.64 0.58 3.37
N ASP A 56 -7.13 1.79 3.62
CA ASP A 56 -7.81 2.82 4.43
C ASP A 56 -8.80 3.67 3.63
N ALA A 57 -9.63 4.43 4.35
CA ALA A 57 -10.68 5.29 3.78
C ALA A 57 -10.17 6.38 2.82
N LEU A 58 -8.93 6.85 3.01
CA LEU A 58 -8.36 7.97 2.26
C LEU A 58 -7.74 7.56 0.93
N VAL A 59 -7.68 6.26 0.63
CA VAL A 59 -7.12 5.77 -0.64
C VAL A 59 -8.13 5.97 -1.77
N SER A 60 -7.69 6.58 -2.86
CA SER A 60 -8.52 6.79 -4.06
C SER A 60 -8.98 5.46 -4.68
N PRO A 61 -10.24 5.37 -5.17
CA PRO A 61 -10.73 4.19 -5.89
C PRO A 61 -9.84 3.78 -7.08
N ASP A 62 -9.27 4.75 -7.80
CA ASP A 62 -8.42 4.47 -8.96
C ASP A 62 -7.13 3.74 -8.56
N VAL A 63 -6.58 4.07 -7.38
CA VAL A 63 -5.41 3.38 -6.83
C VAL A 63 -5.77 1.97 -6.38
N VAL A 64 -6.95 1.79 -5.76
CA VAL A 64 -7.47 0.47 -5.37
C VAL A 64 -7.68 -0.41 -6.60
N ALA A 65 -8.15 0.16 -7.71
CA ALA A 65 -8.39 -0.56 -8.96
C ALA A 65 -7.12 -1.15 -9.60
N VAL A 66 -5.92 -0.65 -9.26
CA VAL A 66 -4.65 -1.21 -9.73
C VAL A 66 -4.42 -2.63 -9.21
N ALA A 67 -4.91 -2.95 -8.00
CA ALA A 67 -4.83 -4.28 -7.42
C ALA A 67 -5.89 -5.23 -8.03
N GLN A 68 -5.95 -5.27 -9.36
CA GLN A 68 -6.91 -6.07 -10.09
C GLN A 68 -6.72 -7.56 -9.79
N GLY A 69 -7.78 -8.22 -9.33
CA GLY A 69 -7.75 -9.64 -8.98
C GLY A 69 -7.37 -9.93 -7.53
N ALA A 70 -6.93 -8.92 -6.76
CA ALA A 70 -6.78 -9.04 -5.32
C ALA A 70 -8.14 -9.01 -4.61
N GLU A 71 -8.26 -9.75 -3.51
CA GLU A 71 -9.40 -9.57 -2.60
C GLU A 71 -9.23 -8.27 -1.82
N LEU A 72 -10.31 -7.51 -1.72
CA LEU A 72 -10.31 -6.16 -1.15
C LEU A 72 -10.84 -6.18 0.29
N PHE A 73 -10.00 -5.73 1.22
CA PHE A 73 -10.34 -5.59 2.64
C PHE A 73 -10.33 -4.12 3.04
N TYR A 74 -11.52 -3.56 3.25
CA TYR A 74 -11.66 -2.17 3.67
C TYR A 74 -11.42 -2.02 5.18
N ALA A 75 -10.39 -1.26 5.57
CA ALA A 75 -10.01 -0.99 6.96
C ALA A 75 -10.43 0.43 7.43
N GLY A 76 -11.06 1.22 6.56
CA GLY A 76 -11.49 2.59 6.86
C GLY A 76 -12.83 2.71 7.60
N LYS A 77 -13.20 3.94 7.96
CA LYS A 77 -14.55 4.27 8.48
C LYS A 77 -15.54 4.32 7.32
N ARG A 78 -16.65 3.59 7.40
CA ARG A 78 -17.87 3.91 6.63
C ARG A 78 -18.70 4.85 7.50
N GLY A 79 -19.21 5.95 6.94
CA GLY A 79 -19.91 7.00 7.70
C GLY A 79 -20.92 6.43 8.71
N GLY A 80 -20.68 6.68 10.01
CA GLY A 80 -21.54 6.25 11.11
C GLY A 80 -21.26 4.87 11.73
N GLN A 81 -20.38 4.05 11.15
CA GLN A 81 -20.03 2.72 11.71
C GLN A 81 -18.72 2.74 12.50
N PRO A 82 -18.58 1.89 13.54
CA PRO A 82 -17.31 1.71 14.24
C PRO A 82 -16.21 1.32 13.25
N SER A 83 -15.06 2.00 13.34
CA SER A 83 -13.85 1.60 12.61
C SER A 83 -13.45 0.19 13.03
N MET A 84 -12.87 -0.58 12.11
CA MET A 84 -12.09 -1.75 12.48
C MET A 84 -11.04 -1.30 13.51
N LYS A 85 -10.95 -2.01 14.64
CA LYS A 85 -9.94 -1.67 15.64
C LYS A 85 -8.57 -2.04 15.08
N GLN A 86 -7.52 -1.40 15.56
CA GLN A 86 -6.17 -1.69 15.07
C GLN A 86 -5.78 -3.14 15.29
N ASP A 87 -6.14 -3.71 16.43
CA ASP A 87 -5.84 -5.11 16.74
C ASP A 87 -6.50 -6.04 15.73
N ASP A 88 -7.72 -5.70 15.26
CA ASP A 88 -8.41 -6.45 14.21
C ASP A 88 -7.69 -6.32 12.86
N ILE A 89 -7.19 -5.12 12.51
CA ILE A 89 -6.37 -4.90 11.31
C ILE A 89 -5.06 -5.72 11.41
N ASN A 90 -4.38 -5.65 12.55
CA ASN A 90 -3.13 -6.38 12.79
C ASN A 90 -3.37 -7.90 12.66
N ALA A 91 -4.41 -8.42 13.30
CA ALA A 91 -4.80 -9.82 13.22
C ALA A 91 -5.17 -10.23 11.79
N LEU A 92 -5.85 -9.35 11.04
CA LEU A 92 -6.16 -9.58 9.62
C LEU A 92 -4.88 -9.71 8.78
N LEU A 93 -3.91 -8.80 8.94
CA LEU A 93 -2.65 -8.85 8.20
C LEU A 93 -1.87 -10.14 8.49
N VAL A 94 -1.79 -10.53 9.77
CA VAL A 94 -1.14 -11.78 10.18
C VAL A 94 -1.86 -13.00 9.61
N ARG A 95 -3.20 -13.02 9.66
CA ARG A 95 -4.01 -14.11 9.10
C ARG A 95 -3.77 -14.28 7.61
N LEU A 96 -3.88 -13.20 6.84
CA LEU A 96 -3.69 -13.23 5.38
C LEU A 96 -2.28 -13.70 5.00
N ALA A 97 -1.26 -13.24 5.74
CA ALA A 97 0.10 -13.70 5.54
C ALA A 97 0.27 -15.20 5.84
N ARG A 98 -0.33 -15.70 6.92
CA ARG A 98 -0.30 -17.13 7.28
C ARG A 98 -1.04 -18.02 6.29
N GLU A 99 -2.02 -17.48 5.58
CA GLU A 99 -2.68 -18.13 4.44
C GLU A 99 -1.76 -18.19 3.20
N GLY A 100 -0.53 -17.67 3.27
CA GLY A 100 0.44 -17.66 2.17
C GLY A 100 0.16 -16.57 1.14
N ARG A 101 -0.67 -15.58 1.46
CA ARG A 101 -1.06 -14.53 0.50
C ARG A 101 0.02 -13.46 0.37
N ARG A 102 0.10 -12.86 -0.81
CA ARG A 102 0.86 -11.64 -1.07
C ARG A 102 0.05 -10.44 -0.61
N VAL A 103 0.36 -9.88 0.56
CA VAL A 103 -0.50 -8.87 1.20
C VAL A 103 0.08 -7.47 1.01
N VAL A 104 -0.75 -6.54 0.56
CA VAL A 104 -0.46 -5.10 0.62
C VAL A 104 -1.40 -4.43 1.61
N ARG A 105 -0.82 -3.75 2.61
CA ARG A 105 -1.52 -2.84 3.52
C ARG A 105 -1.32 -1.42 3.01
N LEU A 106 -2.30 -0.89 2.27
CA LEU A 106 -2.22 0.42 1.64
C LEU A 106 -2.84 1.51 2.51
N LYS A 107 -2.06 2.54 2.80
CA LYS A 107 -2.39 3.59 3.77
C LYS A 107 -2.33 4.95 3.09
N GLY A 108 -3.22 5.87 3.45
CA GLY A 108 -3.14 7.25 2.96
C GLY A 108 -1.85 7.92 3.43
N GLY A 109 -1.19 8.70 2.56
CA GLY A 109 0.07 9.36 2.86
C GLY A 109 1.25 8.41 2.96
N ASP A 110 2.00 8.48 4.06
CA ASP A 110 3.11 7.59 4.40
C ASP A 110 2.73 6.65 5.55
N PRO A 111 3.14 5.35 5.55
CA PRO A 111 2.77 4.42 6.60
C PRO A 111 3.15 4.85 8.03
N TYR A 112 4.24 5.60 8.19
CA TYR A 112 4.80 5.99 9.49
C TYR A 112 4.46 7.41 9.92
N ILE A 113 3.88 8.24 9.04
CA ILE A 113 3.47 9.60 9.40
C ILE A 113 1.98 9.61 9.71
N PHE A 114 1.63 9.65 11.00
CA PHE A 114 0.26 9.59 11.52
C PHE A 114 -0.55 8.33 11.11
N GLY A 115 0.12 7.33 10.51
CA GLY A 115 -0.51 6.16 9.92
C GLY A 115 -0.61 4.92 10.80
N ARG A 116 -0.04 4.88 12.01
CA ARG A 116 0.05 3.66 12.85
C ARG A 116 0.78 2.47 12.18
N GLY A 117 1.50 2.68 11.07
CA GLY A 117 2.25 1.61 10.41
C GLY A 117 3.31 0.98 11.31
N GLY A 118 3.80 1.71 12.33
CA GLY A 118 4.70 1.15 13.34
C GLY A 118 4.04 0.06 14.20
N GLU A 119 2.76 0.23 14.57
CA GLU A 119 2.01 -0.79 15.33
C GLU A 119 1.76 -2.03 14.47
N GLU A 120 1.39 -1.84 13.19
CA GLU A 120 1.22 -2.91 12.21
C GLU A 120 2.53 -3.68 11.99
N ALA A 121 3.66 -2.98 11.84
CA ALA A 121 4.99 -3.57 11.72
C ALA A 121 5.41 -4.37 12.96
N LEU A 122 5.15 -3.85 14.16
CA LEU A 122 5.45 -4.55 15.42
C LEU A 122 4.63 -5.84 15.56
N ALA A 123 3.35 -5.82 15.18
CA ALA A 123 2.51 -7.01 15.20
C ALA A 123 3.04 -8.09 14.23
N LEU A 124 3.40 -7.69 13.01
CA LEU A 124 3.99 -8.61 12.02
C LEU A 124 5.33 -9.19 12.50
N ALA A 125 6.19 -8.35 13.09
CA ALA A 125 7.46 -8.79 13.65
C ALA A 125 7.28 -9.78 14.82
N GLY A 126 6.33 -9.50 15.72
CA GLY A 126 6.00 -10.40 16.84
C GLY A 126 5.56 -11.79 16.39
N GLU A 127 4.88 -11.86 15.25
CA GLU A 127 4.41 -13.11 14.64
C GLU A 127 5.39 -13.70 13.61
N LYS A 128 6.59 -13.12 13.48
CA LYS A 128 7.65 -13.54 12.54
C LYS A 128 7.20 -13.54 11.07
N ILE A 129 6.27 -12.65 10.72
CA ILE A 129 5.84 -12.45 9.33
C ILE A 129 6.83 -11.52 8.63
N PRO A 130 7.43 -11.93 7.49
CA PRO A 130 8.30 -11.04 6.72
C PRO A 130 7.51 -9.85 6.18
N PHE A 131 8.03 -8.65 6.39
CA PHE A 131 7.38 -7.44 5.91
C PHE A 131 8.36 -6.42 5.36
N ARG A 132 7.83 -5.50 4.55
CA ARG A 132 8.54 -4.33 4.01
C ARG A 132 7.68 -3.09 4.18
N VAL A 133 8.33 -1.96 4.44
CA VAL A 133 7.67 -0.66 4.38
C VAL A 133 8.05 0.03 3.07
N LEU A 134 7.03 0.46 2.34
CA LEU A 134 7.16 1.29 1.16
C LEU A 134 6.67 2.70 1.51
N SER A 135 7.61 3.65 1.58
CA SER A 135 7.30 5.03 1.90
C SER A 135 6.36 5.66 0.87
N GLY A 136 5.54 6.60 1.34
CA GLY A 136 4.66 7.40 0.51
C GLY A 136 4.86 8.90 0.76
N LEU A 137 4.33 9.73 -0.13
CA LEU A 137 4.32 11.18 0.10
C LEU A 137 3.27 11.52 1.17
N THR A 138 3.71 12.04 2.32
CA THR A 138 2.78 12.47 3.37
C THR A 138 2.04 13.75 2.98
N SER A 139 0.75 13.83 3.30
CA SER A 139 -0.07 15.02 3.07
C SER A 139 0.45 16.23 3.84
N GLY A 140 1.10 16.02 5.00
CA GLY A 140 1.68 17.09 5.80
C GLY A 140 2.79 17.89 5.10
N LEU A 141 3.35 17.35 4.01
CA LEU A 141 4.31 18.05 3.15
C LEU A 141 3.72 18.35 1.76
N SER A 142 3.10 17.35 1.14
CA SER A 142 2.74 17.39 -0.28
C SER A 142 1.42 18.12 -0.59
N ALA A 143 0.49 18.23 0.37
CA ALA A 143 -0.80 18.88 0.11
C ALA A 143 -0.71 20.41 -0.04
N LEU A 144 0.46 20.99 0.24
CA LEU A 144 0.72 22.43 0.18
C LEU A 144 1.58 22.84 -1.03
N ALA A 145 2.07 21.86 -1.80
CA ALA A 145 2.97 22.08 -2.94
C ALA A 145 2.21 22.49 -4.21
#